data_AF-A0A7S0FJ06-F1
#
_entry.id   AF-A0A7S0FJ06-F1
#
_cell.length_a   1.000
_cell.length_b   1.000
_cell.length_c   1.000
_cell.angle_alpha   90.00
_cell.angle_beta   90.00
_cell.angle_gamma   90.00
#
_symmetry.space_group_name_H-M   'P 1'
#
loop_
_entity.id
_entity.type
_entity.pdbx_description
1 polymer ?
#
loop_
_entity_poly.entity_id
_entity_poly.type
_entity_poly.pdbx_seq_one_letter_code
_entity_poly.pdbx_strand_id
1 'polypeptide(L)'
;DVTTGFRDYLERTWNQEKARRKISSARHKSLSQTLDLMGVAHYNEHDEDIDVAIILKSESSWTHTAERGDHKESHHKVAVEFDGPNHFTRAVGSNKPRALGHTVLKYRILKRQGWTVVRVPFFEFDKIPFWASMERQRYLQRLLKTHADIRFSEIDVSEYKPIVPSRKTRFD
;
A
#
# COMPACT_ATOMS: atom_id res chain seq x y z
N ASP A 1 8.02 -22.12 -31.05
CA ASP A 1 9.09 -21.27 -30.49
C ASP A 1 8.74 -19.81 -30.55
N VAL A 2 9.04 -19.08 -29.48
CA VAL A 2 9.01 -17.62 -29.49
C VAL A 2 10.23 -17.15 -30.26
N THR A 3 10.02 -16.34 -31.30
CA THR A 3 11.12 -15.82 -32.14
C THR A 3 12.07 -14.95 -31.31
N THR A 4 13.38 -15.04 -31.58
CA THR A 4 14.42 -14.27 -30.88
C THR A 4 14.10 -12.78 -30.85
N GLY A 5 13.63 -12.22 -31.98
CA GLY A 5 13.24 -10.81 -32.05
C GLY A 5 12.09 -10.40 -31.12
N PHE A 6 11.17 -11.31 -30.77
CA PHE A 6 10.12 -11.01 -29.79
C PHE A 6 10.67 -10.99 -28.36
N ARG A 7 11.61 -11.87 -28.02
CA ARG A 7 12.29 -11.85 -26.71
C ARG A 7 13.09 -10.56 -26.54
N ASP A 8 13.88 -10.19 -27.54
CA ASP A 8 14.70 -8.97 -27.51
C ASP A 8 13.84 -7.70 -27.41
N TYR A 9 12.66 -7.71 -28.05
CA TYR A 9 11.67 -6.65 -27.90
C TYR A 9 11.15 -6.56 -26.46
N LEU A 10 10.71 -7.69 -25.87
CA LEU A 10 10.21 -7.70 -24.50
C LEU A 10 11.27 -7.28 -23.48
N GLU A 11 12.51 -7.77 -23.62
CA GLU A 11 13.61 -7.41 -22.73
C GLU A 11 13.91 -5.91 -22.78
N ARG A 12 13.97 -5.34 -23.98
CA ARG A 12 14.19 -3.90 -24.16
C ARG A 12 13.04 -3.07 -23.60
N THR A 13 11.79 -3.46 -23.85
CA THR A 13 10.62 -2.77 -23.27
C THR A 13 10.62 -2.87 -21.75
N TRP A 14 10.93 -4.04 -21.19
CA TRP A 14 11.05 -4.25 -19.75
C TRP A 14 12.11 -3.33 -19.14
N ASN A 15 13.31 -3.29 -19.71
CA ASN A 15 14.41 -2.47 -19.24
C ASN A 15 14.08 -0.96 -19.33
N GLN A 16 13.35 -0.54 -20.36
CA GLN A 16 12.87 0.84 -20.50
C GLN A 16 11.85 1.19 -19.42
N GLU A 17 10.89 0.32 -19.13
CA GLU A 17 9.91 0.53 -18.06
C GLU A 17 10.61 0.57 -16.69
N LYS A 18 11.57 -0.33 -16.44
CA LYS A 18 12.38 -0.33 -15.21
C LYS A 18 13.24 0.92 -15.03
N ALA A 19 13.73 1.50 -16.13
CA ALA A 19 14.52 2.73 -16.08
C ALA A 19 13.68 4.00 -15.84
N ARG A 20 12.34 3.93 -15.88
CA ARG A 20 11.50 5.11 -15.66
C ARG A 20 11.59 5.58 -14.21
N ARG A 21 11.82 6.88 -14.02
CA ARG A 21 11.74 7.50 -12.69
C ARG A 21 10.31 7.44 -12.16
N LYS A 22 10.09 6.65 -11.13
CA LYS A 22 8.82 6.58 -10.41
C LYS A 22 8.73 7.75 -9.45
N ILE A 23 7.69 8.56 -9.58
CA ILE A 23 7.42 9.67 -8.67
C ILE A 23 6.30 9.22 -7.74
N SER A 24 6.54 9.23 -6.43
CA SER A 24 5.51 8.87 -5.47
C SER A 24 4.29 9.76 -5.63
N SER A 25 3.14 9.13 -5.86
CA SER A 25 1.87 9.83 -5.95
C SER A 25 1.57 10.55 -4.63
N ALA A 26 0.71 11.57 -4.65
CA ALA A 26 0.30 12.26 -3.43
C ALA A 26 -0.34 11.31 -2.40
N ARG A 27 -0.99 10.23 -2.87
CA ARG A 27 -1.58 9.19 -2.03
C ARG A 27 -0.52 8.29 -1.39
N HIS A 28 0.53 7.92 -2.13
CA HIS A 28 1.68 7.19 -1.58
C HIS A 28 2.40 8.02 -0.51
N LYS A 29 2.64 9.32 -0.78
CA LYS A 29 3.21 10.24 0.20
C LYS A 29 2.34 10.36 1.46
N SER A 30 1.02 10.44 1.29
CA SER A 30 0.09 10.51 2.42
C SER A 30 0.07 9.23 3.25
N LEU A 31 0.20 8.06 2.61
CA LEU A 31 0.29 6.77 3.29
C LEU A 31 1.60 6.66 4.07
N SER A 32 2.72 7.04 3.44
CA SER A 32 4.05 7.12 4.04
C SER A 32 4.09 8.02 5.28
N GLN A 33 3.54 9.23 5.19
CA GLN A 33 3.41 10.14 6.33
C GLN A 33 2.62 9.53 7.49
N THR A 34 1.58 8.74 7.18
CA THR A 34 0.80 8.06 8.22
C THR A 34 1.62 6.98 8.91
N LEU A 35 2.44 6.22 8.16
CA LEU A 35 3.36 5.25 8.72
C LEU A 35 4.44 5.93 9.58
N ASP A 36 5.01 7.06 9.14
CA ASP A 36 5.98 7.84 9.92
C ASP A 36 5.41 8.25 11.28
N LEU A 37 4.18 8.77 11.32
CA LEU A 37 3.49 9.15 12.57
C LEU A 37 3.34 7.97 13.54
N MET A 38 3.18 6.77 12.99
CA MET A 38 3.05 5.55 13.78
C MET A 38 4.41 4.92 14.17
N GLY A 39 5.55 5.56 13.86
CA GLY A 39 6.88 5.01 14.10
C GLY A 39 7.30 3.91 13.10
N VAL A 40 6.62 3.89 11.95
CA VAL A 40 6.77 3.06 10.75
C VAL A 40 8.12 3.08 10.05
N ALA A 41 9.12 2.27 10.38
CA ALA A 41 10.26 2.14 9.48
C ALA A 41 9.84 1.54 8.12
N HIS A 42 9.91 2.32 7.03
CA HIS A 42 9.52 1.89 5.69
C HIS A 42 10.35 2.52 4.55
N TYR A 43 10.22 1.98 3.34
CA TYR A 43 10.72 2.53 2.08
C TYR A 43 9.55 2.84 1.14
N ASN A 44 9.60 3.97 0.43
CA ASN A 44 8.62 4.33 -0.60
C ASN A 44 9.10 3.93 -1.99
N GLU A 45 8.16 3.55 -2.86
CA GLU A 45 8.38 3.26 -4.28
C GLU A 45 9.60 2.35 -4.49
N HIS A 46 9.60 1.21 -3.81
CA HIS A 46 10.72 0.29 -3.87
C HIS A 46 10.60 -0.62 -5.09
N ASP A 47 11.69 -0.69 -5.85
CA ASP A 47 11.79 -1.41 -7.10
C ASP A 47 12.52 -2.74 -6.88
N GLU A 48 11.76 -3.84 -6.83
CA GLU A 48 12.28 -5.21 -7.02
C GLU A 48 11.90 -5.67 -8.45
N ASP A 49 11.71 -6.97 -8.69
CA ASP A 49 11.12 -7.46 -9.96
C ASP A 49 9.72 -6.87 -10.23
N ILE A 50 8.99 -6.48 -9.19
CA ILE A 50 7.66 -5.86 -9.26
C ILE A 50 7.65 -4.61 -8.39
N ASP A 51 7.08 -3.54 -8.93
CA ASP A 51 6.95 -2.25 -8.25
C ASP A 51 6.11 -2.40 -6.98
N VAL A 52 6.69 -2.07 -5.82
CA VAL A 52 5.96 -2.05 -4.55
C VAL A 52 5.82 -0.61 -4.06
N ALA A 53 4.58 -0.22 -3.73
CA ALA A 53 4.29 1.16 -3.35
C ALA A 53 5.01 1.57 -2.04
N ILE A 54 4.94 0.72 -1.00
CA ILE A 54 5.64 0.90 0.26
C ILE A 54 6.09 -0.45 0.83
N ILE A 55 7.32 -0.53 1.33
CA ILE A 55 7.87 -1.72 1.98
C ILE A 55 8.18 -1.43 3.43
N LEU A 56 7.71 -2.29 4.33
CA LEU A 56 8.10 -2.21 5.74
C LEU A 56 9.50 -2.81 5.91
N LYS A 57 10.36 -2.14 6.67
CA LYS A 57 11.73 -2.63 6.91
C LYS A 57 11.71 -3.85 7.84
N SER A 58 12.73 -4.70 7.78
CA SER A 58 12.85 -5.91 8.60
C SER A 58 12.83 -5.63 10.11
N GLU A 59 13.44 -4.51 10.49
CA GLU A 59 13.51 -3.98 11.85
C GLU A 59 12.24 -3.23 12.26
N SER A 60 11.29 -3.02 11.34
CA SER A 60 9.97 -2.54 11.73
C SER A 60 9.34 -3.58 12.65
N SER A 61 8.75 -3.13 13.75
CA SER A 61 8.07 -3.99 14.71
C SER A 61 6.86 -4.74 14.13
N TRP A 62 6.60 -4.59 12.82
CA TRP A 62 5.37 -4.99 12.13
C TRP A 62 5.60 -5.96 10.98
N THR A 63 6.74 -6.65 10.94
CA THR A 63 6.86 -7.85 10.12
C THR A 63 5.93 -8.93 10.69
N HIS A 64 5.09 -9.53 9.84
CA HIS A 64 4.18 -10.61 10.26
C HIS A 64 4.99 -11.76 10.87
N THR A 65 5.03 -11.82 12.20
CA THR A 65 5.38 -13.03 12.95
C THR A 65 4.18 -13.96 12.84
N ALA A 66 4.11 -14.71 11.74
CA ALA A 66 3.25 -15.88 11.73
C ALA A 66 3.92 -16.89 12.66
N GLU A 67 3.29 -17.22 13.79
CA GLU A 67 3.67 -18.39 14.59
C GLU A 67 3.58 -19.61 13.69
N ARG A 68 4.73 -20.02 13.14
CA ARG A 68 4.90 -21.35 12.60
C ARG A 68 5.56 -22.14 13.71
N GLY A 69 4.88 -23.20 14.16
CA GLY A 69 5.48 -24.17 15.07
C GLY A 69 6.88 -24.53 14.57
N ASP A 70 7.82 -24.49 15.52
CA ASP A 70 9.27 -24.57 15.40
C ASP A 70 9.98 -23.20 15.30
N HIS A 71 10.79 -22.91 16.32
CA HIS A 71 11.38 -21.62 16.67
C HIS A 71 12.36 -21.05 15.61
N LYS A 72 11.85 -20.61 14.46
CA LYS A 72 12.57 -19.75 13.52
C LYS A 72 11.71 -18.55 13.16
N GLU A 73 12.07 -17.38 13.69
CA GLU A 73 11.54 -16.10 13.25
C GLU A 73 11.79 -15.93 11.75
N SER A 74 10.80 -16.21 10.92
CA SER A 74 10.85 -15.91 9.50
C SER A 74 10.29 -14.51 9.29
N HIS A 75 11.17 -13.51 9.13
CA HIS A 75 10.74 -12.17 8.73
C HIS A 75 10.07 -12.24 7.35
N HIS A 76 8.75 -12.06 7.30
CA HIS A 76 8.03 -11.92 6.04
C HIS A 76 8.18 -10.50 5.52
N LYS A 77 8.56 -10.36 4.24
CA LYS A 77 8.58 -9.05 3.59
C LYS A 77 7.14 -8.53 3.48
N VAL A 78 6.86 -7.34 4.02
CA VAL A 78 5.52 -6.74 3.98
C VAL A 78 5.48 -5.61 2.96
N ALA A 79 4.60 -5.74 1.98
CA ALA A 79 4.30 -4.74 0.96
C ALA A 79 2.95 -4.07 1.30
N VAL A 80 2.95 -2.74 1.43
CA VAL A 80 1.72 -1.95 1.57
C VAL A 80 1.44 -1.27 0.24
N GLU A 81 0.33 -1.66 -0.39
CA GLU A 81 -0.08 -1.24 -1.73
C GLU A 81 -1.25 -0.27 -1.65
N PHE A 82 -1.06 0.95 -2.16
CA PHE A 82 -2.17 1.88 -2.32
C PHE A 82 -2.89 1.62 -3.65
N ASP A 83 -4.15 1.25 -3.59
CA ASP A 83 -4.95 0.99 -4.77
C ASP A 83 -5.73 2.22 -5.20
N GLY A 84 -5.22 2.91 -6.21
CA GLY A 84 -5.90 4.06 -6.83
C GLY A 84 -7.17 3.67 -7.61
N PRO A 85 -7.96 4.65 -8.07
CA PRO A 85 -9.19 4.40 -8.83
C PRO A 85 -9.02 3.47 -10.04
N ASN A 86 -7.89 3.58 -10.74
CA ASN A 86 -7.57 2.78 -11.91
C ASN A 86 -7.31 1.29 -11.60
N HIS A 87 -7.20 0.89 -10.32
CA HIS A 87 -7.08 -0.51 -9.91
C HIS A 87 -8.44 -1.18 -9.75
N PHE A 88 -9.55 -0.45 -9.89
CA PHE A 88 -10.89 -0.95 -9.69
C PHE A 88 -11.80 -0.73 -10.88
N THR A 89 -12.83 -1.57 -10.99
CA THR A 89 -13.98 -1.32 -11.86
C THR A 89 -14.68 -0.04 -11.42
N ARG A 90 -15.27 0.70 -12.37
CA ARG A 90 -16.19 1.81 -12.03
C ARG A 90 -17.30 1.27 -11.12
N ALA A 91 -17.58 1.99 -10.03
CA ALA A 91 -18.71 1.66 -9.17
C ALA A 91 -20.02 1.84 -9.98
N VAL A 92 -20.87 0.84 -9.97
CA VAL A 92 -22.22 0.90 -10.54
C VAL A 92 -23.21 0.69 -9.41
N GLY A 93 -24.00 1.73 -9.10
CA GLY A 93 -24.93 1.74 -7.97
C GLY A 93 -24.24 1.73 -6.60
N SER A 94 -24.82 1.02 -5.63
CA SER A 94 -24.29 0.87 -4.26
C SER A 94 -23.20 -0.18 -4.10
N ASN A 95 -22.76 -0.82 -5.20
CA ASN A 95 -21.75 -1.87 -5.15
C ASN A 95 -20.34 -1.31 -4.93
N LYS A 96 -19.59 -1.95 -4.02
CA LYS A 96 -18.17 -1.65 -3.84
C LYS A 96 -17.38 -1.92 -5.13
N PRO A 97 -16.44 -1.04 -5.52
CA PRO A 97 -15.55 -1.28 -6.65
C PRO A 97 -14.81 -2.61 -6.53
N ARG A 98 -14.71 -3.38 -7.62
CA ARG A 98 -13.97 -4.65 -7.66
C ARG A 98 -12.59 -4.43 -8.24
N ALA A 99 -11.58 -5.10 -7.69
CA ALA A 99 -10.22 -4.99 -8.20
C ALA A 99 -10.12 -5.55 -9.64
N LEU A 100 -9.36 -4.90 -10.50
CA LEU A 100 -9.13 -5.33 -11.88
C LEU A 100 -8.14 -6.49 -11.95
N GLY A 101 -8.16 -7.21 -13.07
CA GLY A 101 -7.37 -8.43 -13.25
C GLY A 101 -5.86 -8.20 -13.12
N HIS A 102 -5.34 -7.09 -13.65
CA HIS A 102 -3.92 -6.74 -13.54
C HIS A 102 -3.50 -6.52 -12.07
N THR A 103 -4.37 -5.88 -11.27
CA THR A 103 -4.15 -5.65 -9.85
C THR A 103 -4.13 -6.96 -9.07
N VAL A 104 -5.10 -7.85 -9.33
CA VAL A 104 -5.16 -9.18 -8.71
C VAL A 104 -3.95 -10.03 -9.09
N LEU A 105 -3.51 -9.95 -10.36
CA LEU A 105 -2.33 -10.66 -10.84
C LEU A 105 -1.06 -10.19 -10.13
N LYS A 106 -0.85 -8.86 -10.01
CA LYS A 106 0.28 -8.27 -9.27
C LYS A 106 0.41 -8.89 -7.89
N TYR A 107 -0.68 -8.96 -7.12
CA TYR A 107 -0.62 -9.53 -5.77
C TYR A 107 -0.37 -11.03 -5.74
N ARG A 108 -0.86 -11.78 -6.73
CA ARG A 108 -0.59 -13.21 -6.81
C ARG A 108 0.90 -13.46 -7.01
N ILE A 109 1.56 -12.64 -7.84
CA ILE A 109 3.00 -12.77 -8.07
C ILE A 109 3.78 -12.38 -6.80
N LEU A 110 3.46 -11.23 -6.19
CA LEU A 110 4.09 -10.81 -4.92
C LEU A 110 3.94 -11.88 -3.83
N LYS A 111 2.74 -12.44 -3.64
CA LYS A 111 2.51 -13.52 -2.67
C LYS A 111 3.34 -14.77 -2.99
N ARG A 112 3.50 -15.14 -4.26
CA ARG A 112 4.37 -16.26 -4.65
C ARG A 112 5.85 -15.98 -4.43
N GLN A 113 6.27 -14.72 -4.45
CA GLN A 113 7.61 -14.28 -4.08
C GLN A 113 7.82 -14.18 -2.55
N GLY A 114 6.84 -14.60 -1.73
CA GLY A 114 6.95 -14.62 -0.27
C GLY A 114 6.54 -13.31 0.41
N TRP A 115 5.92 -12.38 -0.32
CA TRP A 115 5.43 -11.13 0.26
C TRP A 115 4.08 -11.29 0.95
N THR A 116 3.95 -10.66 2.11
CA THR A 116 2.65 -10.32 2.70
C THR A 116 2.20 -8.99 2.10
N VAL A 117 1.12 -9.01 1.31
CA VAL A 117 0.59 -7.79 0.66
C VAL A 117 -0.61 -7.26 1.43
N VAL A 118 -0.48 -6.05 1.97
CA VAL A 118 -1.55 -5.28 2.61
C VAL A 118 -2.04 -4.23 1.62
N ARG A 119 -3.34 -4.27 1.33
CA ARG A 119 -3.95 -3.38 0.33
C ARG A 119 -4.67 -2.24 1.01
N VAL A 120 -4.50 -1.04 0.46
CA VAL A 120 -5.11 0.20 0.92
C VAL A 120 -5.99 0.75 -0.21
N PRO A 121 -7.29 0.42 -0.26
CA PRO A 121 -8.19 0.92 -1.29
C PRO A 121 -8.42 2.43 -1.18
N PHE A 122 -8.35 3.17 -2.29
CA PHE A 122 -8.57 4.61 -2.29
C PHE A 122 -9.93 5.00 -1.68
N PHE A 123 -10.99 4.25 -2.00
CA PHE A 123 -12.35 4.56 -1.53
C PHE A 123 -12.57 4.31 -0.03
N GLU A 124 -11.58 3.75 0.67
CA GLU A 124 -11.57 3.63 2.13
C GLU A 124 -10.66 4.69 2.73
N PHE A 125 -9.41 4.77 2.27
CA PHE A 125 -8.42 5.70 2.81
C PHE A 125 -8.74 7.18 2.51
N ASP A 126 -9.19 7.49 1.30
CA ASP A 126 -9.47 8.87 0.89
C ASP A 126 -10.77 9.41 1.53
N LYS A 127 -11.64 8.53 2.07
CA LYS A 127 -12.80 8.95 2.87
C LYS A 127 -12.39 9.52 4.22
N ILE A 128 -11.23 9.12 4.73
CA ILE A 128 -10.73 9.64 5.99
C ILE A 128 -10.12 11.01 5.72
N PRO A 129 -10.64 12.09 6.34
CA PRO A 129 -10.13 13.43 6.10
C PRO A 129 -8.62 13.51 6.35
N PHE A 130 -7.91 14.32 5.56
CA PHE A 130 -6.45 14.43 5.69
C PHE A 130 -6.01 15.00 7.03
N TRP A 131 -6.86 15.80 7.68
CA TRP A 131 -6.63 16.34 9.01
C TRP A 131 -7.01 15.35 10.13
N ALA A 132 -7.68 14.24 9.82
CA ALA A 132 -8.01 13.17 10.76
C ALA A 132 -6.91 12.11 10.78
N SER A 133 -5.67 12.55 11.00
CA SER A 133 -4.46 11.74 11.18
C SER A 133 -4.69 10.51 12.06
N MET A 134 -5.29 10.68 13.25
CA MET A 134 -5.57 9.59 14.19
C MET A 134 -6.47 8.51 13.59
N GLU A 135 -7.48 8.89 12.81
CA GLU A 135 -8.37 7.90 12.16
C GLU A 135 -7.64 7.16 11.03
N ARG A 136 -6.73 7.84 10.32
CA ARG A 136 -5.87 7.20 9.31
C ARG A 136 -4.91 6.21 9.95
N GLN A 137 -4.31 6.57 11.09
CA GLN A 137 -3.45 5.68 11.86
C GLN A 137 -4.22 4.45 12.35
N ARG A 138 -5.42 4.62 12.93
CA ARG A 138 -6.31 3.51 13.33
C ARG A 138 -6.74 2.63 12.15
N TYR A 139 -6.98 3.23 10.99
CA TYR A 139 -7.30 2.49 9.78
C TYR A 139 -6.12 1.60 9.34
N LEU A 140 -4.89 2.15 9.27
CA LEU A 140 -3.71 1.35 8.94
C LEU A 140 -3.40 0.31 10.00
N GLN A 141 -3.56 0.65 11.29
CA GLN A 141 -3.37 -0.29 12.39
C GLN A 141 -4.27 -1.53 12.22
N ARG A 142 -5.56 -1.33 11.89
CA ARG A 142 -6.51 -2.41 11.60
C ARG A 142 -6.11 -3.24 10.37
N LEU A 143 -5.69 -2.57 9.29
CA LEU A 143 -5.28 -3.26 8.06
C LEU A 143 -4.01 -4.10 8.26
N LEU A 144 -3.03 -3.55 8.96
CA LEU A 144 -1.77 -4.21 9.29
C LEU A 144 -1.93 -5.25 10.40
N LYS A 145 -3.12 -5.29 11.05
CA LYS A 145 -3.43 -6.16 12.21
C LYS A 145 -2.38 -6.03 13.32
N THR A 146 -1.96 -4.80 13.59
CA THR A 146 -0.94 -4.53 14.60
C THR A 146 -1.56 -4.02 15.90
N HIS A 147 -0.91 -4.33 17.02
CA HIS A 147 -1.22 -3.81 18.36
C HIS A 147 -0.31 -2.64 18.75
N ALA A 148 0.40 -2.04 17.78
CA ALA A 148 1.29 -0.92 18.05
C ALA A 148 0.57 0.23 18.75
N ASP A 149 1.18 0.73 19.83
CA ASP A 149 0.65 1.88 20.57
C ASP A 149 0.66 3.11 19.68
N ILE A 150 -0.52 3.70 19.49
CA ILE A 150 -0.65 4.97 18.80
C ILE A 150 -0.15 6.06 19.74
N ARG A 151 0.97 6.70 19.37
CA ARG A 151 1.54 7.78 20.17
C ARG A 151 0.92 9.11 19.77
N PHE A 152 0.48 9.85 20.76
CA PHE A 152 0.00 11.22 20.58
C PHE A 152 1.22 12.14 20.48
N SER A 153 1.36 12.85 19.35
CA SER A 153 2.30 13.96 19.26
C SER A 153 1.55 15.27 19.51
N GLU A 154 2.17 16.23 20.19
CA GLU A 154 1.59 17.58 20.36
C GLU A 154 1.44 18.33 19.02
N ILE A 155 2.09 17.83 17.96
CA ILE A 155 1.99 18.34 16.59
C ILE A 155 0.72 17.83 15.90
N ASP A 156 0.08 16.79 16.45
CA ASP A 156 -1.09 16.14 15.86
C ASP A 156 -2.39 16.91 16.12
N VAL A 157 -2.71 17.84 15.23
CA VAL A 157 -3.91 18.71 15.27
C VAL A 157 -5.20 17.99 14.85
N SER A 158 -5.39 16.73 15.24
CA SER A 158 -6.61 15.98 14.93
C SER A 158 -7.84 16.59 15.62
N GLU A 159 -8.49 17.53 14.94
CA GLU A 159 -9.78 18.07 15.37
C GLU A 159 -10.88 17.07 15.02
N TYR A 160 -11.66 16.60 15.99
CA TYR A 160 -12.89 15.85 15.66
C TYR A 160 -13.85 16.77 14.89
N LYS A 161 -14.21 16.39 13.66
CA LYS A 161 -15.32 17.02 12.92
C LYS A 161 -16.29 15.92 12.46
N PRO A 162 -17.61 16.16 12.55
CA PRO A 162 -18.60 15.17 12.14
C PRO A 162 -18.42 14.75 10.69
N ILE A 163 -18.63 13.46 10.41
CA ILE A 163 -18.51 12.88 9.07
C ILE A 163 -19.56 13.53 8.16
N VAL A 164 -19.12 14.27 7.14
CA VAL A 164 -20.02 14.86 6.14
C VAL A 164 -20.24 13.84 5.01
N PRO A 165 -21.48 13.36 4.77
CA PRO A 165 -21.75 12.21 3.87
C PRO A 165 -21.36 12.39 2.40
N SER A 166 -21.15 13.63 1.93
CA SER A 166 -21.04 13.97 0.50
C SER A 166 -19.71 14.62 0.10
N ARG A 167 -18.65 14.47 0.90
CA ARG A 167 -17.44 15.25 0.68
C ARG A 167 -16.56 14.65 -0.42
N LYS A 168 -16.27 15.44 -1.44
CA LYS A 168 -15.18 15.21 -2.39
C LYS A 168 -13.86 15.04 -1.63
N THR A 169 -13.08 14.03 -1.99
CA THR A 169 -11.76 13.79 -1.40
C THR A 169 -10.82 14.94 -1.77
N ARG A 170 -9.71 15.14 -1.03
CA ARG A 170 -8.69 16.16 -1.39
C ARG A 170 -8.06 15.89 -2.78
N PHE A 171 -8.26 14.69 -3.31
CA PHE A 171 -7.69 14.22 -4.58
C PHE A 171 -8.74 14.07 -5.70
N ASP A 172 -9.98 14.51 -5.46
CA ASP A 172 -11.06 14.61 -6.46
C ASP A 172 -10.98 15.93 -7.25
#